data_AF-H0FU77-F1
#
_entry.id   AF-H0FU77-F1
#
_cell.length_a   1.000
_cell.length_b   1.000
_cell.length_c   1.000
_cell.angle_alpha   90.00
_cell.angle_beta   90.00
_cell.angle_gamma   90.00
#
_symmetry.space_group_name_H-M   'P 1'
#
loop_
_entity.id
_entity.type
_entity.pdbx_description
1 polymer ?
#
loop_
_entity_poly.entity_id
_entity_poly.type
_entity_poly.pdbx_seq_one_letter_code
_entity_poly.pdbx_strand_id
1 'polypeptide(L)'
;MIDDPSDREEAARSIMEAAGGKLHSFYVTTGETDWMAITEFDDGADLIPALLVVGASGAVSNVKTVRAYTGAEFKAAQEKAGKIAASYKPPAK
;
A
#
# COMPACT_ATOMS: atom_id res chain seq x y z
N MET A 1 15.59 -3.65 -18.87
CA MET A 1 15.96 -4.63 -17.82
C MET A 1 17.32 -5.26 -18.15
N ILE A 2 17.51 -5.89 -19.32
CA ILE A 2 18.83 -6.42 -19.71
C ILE A 2 19.58 -5.44 -20.63
N ASP A 3 18.91 -4.97 -21.69
CA ASP A 3 19.55 -4.07 -22.68
C ASP A 3 19.73 -2.63 -22.16
N ASP A 4 18.92 -2.27 -21.16
CA ASP A 4 18.96 -0.99 -20.45
C ASP A 4 18.63 -1.26 -18.97
N PRO A 5 19.65 -1.45 -18.12
CA PRO A 5 19.48 -1.60 -16.69
C PRO A 5 19.19 -0.23 -16.04
N SER A 6 18.27 -0.22 -15.08
CA SER A 6 17.79 1.01 -14.43
C SER A 6 17.64 0.79 -12.93
N ASP A 7 17.88 1.83 -12.14
CA ASP A 7 17.53 1.81 -10.72
C ASP A 7 16.01 1.96 -10.53
N ARG A 8 15.35 0.85 -10.18
CA ARG A 8 13.89 0.83 -9.95
C ARG A 8 13.51 1.35 -8.58
N GLU A 9 14.40 1.25 -7.60
CA GLU A 9 14.15 1.79 -6.27
C GLU A 9 14.17 3.32 -6.29
N GLU A 10 15.14 3.92 -6.98
CA GLU A 10 15.21 5.38 -7.16
C GLU A 10 13.97 5.93 -7.88
N ALA A 11 13.53 5.24 -8.94
CA ALA A 11 12.30 5.61 -9.66
C ALA A 11 11.06 5.50 -8.75
N ALA A 12 10.95 4.41 -7.97
CA ALA A 12 9.86 4.24 -7.01
C ALA A 12 9.89 5.32 -5.91
N ARG A 13 11.08 5.66 -5.39
CA ARG A 13 11.26 6.70 -4.37
C ARG A 13 10.76 8.04 -4.89
N SER A 14 11.20 8.43 -6.08
CA SER A 14 10.87 9.70 -6.71
C SER A 14 9.36 9.90 -6.85
N ILE A 15 8.62 8.87 -7.30
CA ILE A 15 7.18 9.01 -7.48
C ILE A 15 6.40 8.99 -6.15
N MET A 16 6.86 8.23 -5.15
CA MET A 16 6.23 8.24 -3.83
C MET A 16 6.42 9.59 -3.14
N GLU A 17 7.63 10.17 -3.21
CA GLU A 17 7.93 11.49 -2.65
C GLU A 17 7.20 12.61 -3.40
N ALA A 18 7.09 12.52 -4.73
CA ALA A 18 6.29 13.47 -5.51
C ALA A 18 4.79 13.43 -5.16
N ALA A 19 4.29 12.29 -4.68
CA ALA A 19 2.94 12.13 -4.16
C ALA A 19 2.80 12.50 -2.66
N GLY A 20 3.86 13.03 -2.03
CA GLY A 20 3.86 13.45 -0.64
C GLY A 20 4.09 12.32 0.37
N GLY A 21 4.45 11.12 -0.09
CA GLY A 21 4.75 9.98 0.75
C GLY A 21 6.24 9.77 0.99
N LYS A 22 6.54 8.69 1.70
CA LYS A 22 7.90 8.20 1.97
C LYS A 22 8.04 6.75 1.54
N LEU A 23 9.12 6.43 0.85
CA LEU A 23 9.53 5.04 0.57
C LEU A 23 10.46 4.53 1.68
N HIS A 24 9.98 3.58 2.49
CA HIS A 24 10.77 2.95 3.56
C HIS A 24 11.69 1.86 3.02
N SER A 25 11.17 1.03 2.12
CA SER A 25 11.94 -0.04 1.51
C SER A 25 11.34 -0.47 0.17
N PHE A 26 12.21 -0.98 -0.69
CA PHE A 26 11.89 -1.55 -1.98
C PHE A 26 12.61 -2.89 -2.13
N TYR A 27 11.90 -3.88 -2.65
CA TYR A 27 12.43 -5.22 -2.87
C TYR A 27 12.01 -5.69 -4.25
N VAL A 28 12.93 -6.35 -4.94
CA VAL A 28 12.62 -7.21 -6.08
C VAL A 28 12.41 -8.63 -5.53
N THR A 29 11.30 -9.27 -5.87
CA THR A 29 10.88 -10.53 -5.25
C THR A 29 10.72 -11.65 -6.27
N THR A 30 11.07 -12.87 -5.88
CA THR A 30 10.68 -14.08 -6.62
C THR A 30 9.43 -14.65 -5.98
N GLY A 31 8.32 -14.74 -6.72
CA GLY A 31 7.05 -15.24 -6.19
C GLY A 31 5.85 -14.81 -7.03
N GLU A 32 4.72 -14.55 -6.36
CA GLU A 32 3.49 -14.12 -7.04
C GLU A 32 3.60 -12.71 -7.65
N THR A 33 4.49 -11.89 -7.09
CA THR A 33 4.76 -10.52 -7.55
C THR A 33 6.27 -10.34 -7.73
N ASP A 34 6.65 -9.48 -8.68
CA ASP A 34 8.06 -9.23 -9.01
C ASP A 34 8.72 -8.15 -8.13
N TRP A 35 7.93 -7.43 -7.35
CA TRP A 35 8.42 -6.39 -6.45
C TRP A 35 7.47 -6.15 -5.27
N MET A 36 8.00 -5.53 -4.22
CA MET A 36 7.26 -5.06 -3.06
C MET A 36 7.88 -3.75 -2.55
N ALA A 37 7.03 -2.80 -2.16
CA ALA A 37 7.47 -1.56 -1.54
C ALA A 37 6.70 -1.32 -0.23
N ILE A 38 7.40 -0.86 0.81
CA ILE A 38 6.79 -0.35 2.04
C ILE A 38 6.83 1.17 1.94
N THR A 39 5.65 1.78 1.97
CA THR A 39 5.48 3.22 1.84
C THR A 39 4.62 3.77 2.95
N GLU A 40 4.81 5.04 3.29
CA GLU A 40 4.05 5.75 4.30
C GLU A 40 3.52 7.05 3.70
N PHE A 41 2.25 7.31 4.00
CA PHE A 41 1.49 8.48 3.58
C PHE A 41 0.60 8.90 4.75
N ASP A 42 0.26 10.20 4.83
CA ASP A 42 -0.63 10.73 5.86
C ASP A 42 -2.03 10.10 5.76
N ASP A 43 -2.59 10.03 4.55
CA ASP A 43 -3.78 9.23 4.23
C ASP A 43 -3.48 8.14 3.19
N GLY A 44 -4.19 7.02 3.27
CA GLY A 44 -4.04 5.94 2.28
C GLY A 44 -4.52 6.32 0.88
N ALA A 45 -5.41 7.32 0.78
CA ALA A 45 -5.85 7.89 -0.49
C ALA A 45 -4.72 8.66 -1.20
N ASP A 46 -3.71 9.15 -0.47
CA ASP A 46 -2.61 9.94 -1.04
C ASP A 46 -1.63 9.09 -1.85
N LEU A 47 -1.65 7.76 -1.67
CA LEU A 47 -0.93 6.81 -2.52
C LEU A 47 -1.55 6.70 -3.93
N ILE A 48 -2.85 6.95 -4.08
CA ILE A 48 -3.59 6.67 -5.32
C ILE A 48 -3.05 7.44 -6.54
N PRO A 49 -2.73 8.75 -6.46
CA PRO A 49 -2.12 9.48 -7.57
C PRO A 49 -0.82 8.83 -8.09
N ALA A 50 0.07 8.38 -7.19
CA ALA A 50 1.29 7.67 -7.58
C ALA A 50 0.95 6.37 -8.34
N LEU A 51 0.00 5.58 -7.83
CA LEU A 51 -0.41 4.34 -8.49
C LEU A 51 -1.04 4.57 -9.87
N LEU A 52 -1.82 5.64 -10.04
CA LEU A 52 -2.39 5.99 -11.33
C LEU A 52 -1.30 6.36 -12.34
N VAL A 53 -0.31 7.18 -11.94
CA VAL A 53 0.81 7.56 -12.81
C VAL A 53 1.67 6.35 -13.18
N VAL A 54 2.07 5.54 -12.20
CA VAL A 54 2.90 4.36 -12.46
C VAL A 54 2.14 3.34 -13.30
N GLY A 55 0.85 3.10 -13.02
CA GLY A 55 0.01 2.22 -13.82
C GLY A 55 -0.16 2.71 -15.26
N ALA A 56 -0.42 4.00 -15.47
CA ALA A 56 -0.57 4.60 -16.80
C ALA A 56 0.72 4.55 -17.63
N SER A 57 1.89 4.54 -16.99
CA SER A 57 3.18 4.41 -17.67
C SER A 57 3.41 3.03 -18.29
N GLY A 58 2.66 2.01 -17.88
CA GLY A 58 2.88 0.61 -18.25
C GLY A 58 4.11 -0.03 -17.59
N ALA A 59 4.82 0.68 -16.71
CA ALA A 59 5.99 0.15 -16.01
C ALA A 59 5.64 -0.96 -15.00
N VAL A 60 4.40 -0.97 -14.50
CA VAL A 60 3.86 -2.01 -13.59
C VAL A 60 2.46 -2.42 -14.05
N SER A 61 2.04 -3.60 -13.64
CA SER A 61 0.67 -4.09 -13.81
C SER A 61 0.27 -4.95 -12.61
N ASN A 62 -1.02 -5.25 -12.47
CA ASN A 62 -1.56 -6.13 -11.41
C ASN A 62 -1.14 -5.71 -9.98
N VAL A 63 -1.08 -4.40 -9.72
CA VAL A 63 -0.65 -3.86 -8.43
C VAL A 63 -1.64 -4.23 -7.33
N LYS A 64 -1.11 -4.78 -6.23
CA LYS A 64 -1.86 -5.05 -5.01
C LYS A 64 -1.39 -4.11 -3.90
N THR A 65 -2.32 -3.47 -3.23
CA THR A 65 -2.05 -2.58 -2.09
C THR A 65 -2.60 -3.20 -0.81
N VAL A 66 -1.80 -3.18 0.25
CA VAL A 66 -2.21 -3.61 1.59
C VAL A 66 -1.92 -2.49 2.56
N ARG A 67 -2.97 -1.97 3.23
CA ARG A 67 -2.79 -0.99 4.29
C ARG A 67 -2.29 -1.69 5.55
N ALA A 68 -1.12 -1.30 6.02
CA ALA A 68 -0.66 -1.68 7.35
C ALA A 68 -1.40 -0.85 8.40
N TYR A 69 -1.88 -1.51 9.46
CA TYR A 69 -2.39 -0.87 10.67
C TYR A 69 -1.42 -1.14 11.80
N THR A 70 -1.13 -0.12 12.59
CA THR A 70 -0.37 -0.26 13.82
C THR A 70 -1.15 -1.09 14.84
N GLY A 71 -0.45 -1.67 15.82
CA GLY A 71 -1.10 -2.37 16.92
C GLY A 71 -2.05 -1.48 17.73
N ALA A 72 -1.77 -0.18 17.82
CA ALA A 72 -2.64 0.80 18.49
C ALA A 72 -3.95 1.03 17.73
N GLU A 73 -3.88 1.22 16.40
CA GLU A 73 -5.08 1.32 15.55
C GLU A 73 -5.91 0.04 15.61
N PHE A 74 -5.26 -1.13 15.56
CA PHE A 74 -5.95 -2.40 15.67
C PHE A 74 -6.65 -2.56 17.02
N LYS A 75 -5.99 -2.18 18.13
CA LYS A 75 -6.60 -2.18 19.46
C LYS A 75 -7.81 -1.23 19.52
N ALA A 76 -7.69 -0.01 19.00
CA ALA A 76 -8.81 0.94 18.94
C ALA A 76 -9.97 0.38 18.10
N ALA A 77 -9.66 -0.33 17.01
CA ALA A 77 -10.65 -1.04 16.20
C ALA A 77 -11.35 -2.16 16.99
N GLN A 78 -10.62 -2.93 17.79
CA GLN A 78 -11.21 -3.96 18.68
C GLN A 78 -12.17 -3.35 19.70
N GLU A 79 -11.78 -2.25 20.34
CA GLU A 79 -12.64 -1.54 21.32
C GLU A 79 -13.93 -1.02 20.66
N LYS A 80 -13.82 -0.45 19.45
CA LYS A 80 -14.99 -0.02 18.66
C LYS A 80 -15.84 -1.22 18.24
N ALA A 81 -15.24 -2.33 17.85
CA ALA A 81 -15.94 -3.56 17.49
C ALA A 81 -16.76 -4.11 18.67
N GLY A 82 -16.24 -4.06 19.89
CA GLY A 82 -16.99 -4.45 21.10
C GLY A 82 -18.29 -3.65 21.29
N LYS A 83 -18.24 -2.33 21.02
CA LYS A 83 -19.43 -1.46 21.08
C LYS A 83 -20.44 -1.80 19.98
N ILE A 84 -19.97 -2.06 18.76
CA ILE A 84 -20.82 -2.45 17.64
C ILE A 84 -21.50 -3.80 17.93
N ALA A 85 -20.74 -4.78 18.40
CA ALA A 85 -21.23 -6.12 18.70
C ALA A 85 -22.38 -6.12 19.71
N ALA A 86 -22.37 -5.22 20.70
CA ALA A 86 -23.46 -5.05 21.66
C ALA A 86 -24.79 -4.60 21.00
N SER A 87 -24.72 -3.90 19.87
CA SER A 87 -25.89 -3.39 19.14
C SER A 87 -26.30 -4.26 17.95
N TYR A 88 -25.40 -5.12 17.46
CA TYR A 88 -25.64 -5.95 16.30
C TYR A 88 -26.54 -7.14 16.66
N LYS A 89 -27.70 -7.23 16.00
CA LYS A 89 -28.55 -8.42 16.02
C LYS A 89 -28.40 -9.12 14.68
N PRO A 90 -27.78 -10.31 14.61
CA PRO A 90 -27.71 -11.04 13.36
C PRO A 90 -29.15 -11.30 12.86
N PRO A 91 -29.43 -11.10 11.56
CA PRO A 91 -30.66 -11.63 10.98
C PRO A 91 -30.66 -13.15 11.19
N ALA A 92 -31.84 -13.69 11.51
CA ALA A 92 -32.09 -15.06 12.01
C ALA A 92 -31.00 -16.11 11.69
N LYS A 93 -30.62 -16.91 12.69
CA LYS A 93 -29.80 -18.12 12.47
C LYS A 93 -30.45 -19.05 11.46
#